data_AF-A0A7X8IM64-F1
#
_entry.id   AF-A0A7X8IM64-F1
#
_cell.length_a   1.000
_cell.length_b   1.000
_cell.length_c   1.000
_cell.angle_alpha   90.00
_cell.angle_beta   90.00
_cell.angle_gamma   90.00
#
_symmetry.space_group_name_H-M   'P 1'
#
loop_
_entity.id
_entity.type
_entity.pdbx_description
1 polymer ?
#
loop_
_entity_poly.entity_id
_entity_poly.type
_entity_poly.pdbx_seq_one_letter_code
_entity_poly.pdbx_strand_id
1 'polypeptide(L)' 'MERKTLDDIYRFYMLDIYRYLYSLCHNHYLAEDLLQETFYRAYLHLEDCRGEKVKPWLFRVAYNAFIDVMRQQKRRNLTT' A
#
# COMPACT_ATOMS: atom_id res chain seq x y z
N MET A 1 8.68 24.31 -3.44
CA MET A 1 7.70 23.23 -3.28
C MET A 1 8.27 22.32 -2.19
N GLU A 2 7.71 22.35 -0.97
CA GLU A 2 8.21 21.50 0.11
C GLU A 2 8.13 20.04 -0.31
N ARG A 3 9.27 19.34 -0.30
CA ARG A 3 9.30 17.88 -0.43
C ARG A 3 8.66 17.34 0.85
N LYS A 4 7.41 16.86 0.76
CA LYS A 4 6.81 16.11 1.88
C LYS A 4 7.69 14.90 2.15
N THR A 5 8.13 14.77 3.39
CA THR A 5 8.94 13.62 3.79
C THR A 5 8.07 12.37 3.82
N LEU A 6 8.68 11.18 3.73
CA LEU A 6 7.93 9.92 3.90
C LEU A 6 7.20 9.90 5.25
N ASP A 7 7.80 10.45 6.30
CA ASP A 7 7.21 10.51 7.64
C ASP A 7 5.90 11.32 7.64
N ASP A 8 5.86 12.45 6.94
CA ASP A 8 4.63 13.21 6.76
C ASP A 8 3.56 12.39 6.04
N ILE A 9 3.93 11.75 4.92
CA ILE A 9 3.02 10.93 4.12
C ILE A 9 2.47 9.77 4.97
N TYR A 10 3.32 9.12 5.75
CA TYR A 10 2.92 8.08 6.67
C TYR A 10 1.91 8.58 7.70
N ARG A 11 2.24 9.65 8.44
CA ARG A 11 1.34 10.22 9.45
C ARG A 11 -0.01 10.64 8.87
N PHE A 12 -0.02 11.20 7.67
CA PHE A 12 -1.26 11.66 7.02
C PHE A 12 -2.13 10.53 6.46
N TYR A 13 -1.53 9.44 5.98
CA TYR A 13 -2.27 8.43 5.19
C TYR A 13 -2.33 7.04 5.81
N MET A 14 -1.56 6.74 6.88
CA MET A 14 -1.50 5.40 7.46
C MET A 14 -2.90 4.83 7.80
N LEU A 15 -3.76 5.64 8.44
CA LEU A 15 -5.06 5.18 8.89
C LEU A 15 -6.03 4.95 7.72
N ASP A 16 -5.99 5.84 6.73
CA ASP A 16 -6.80 5.75 5.51
C ASP A 16 -6.44 4.50 4.71
N ILE A 17 -5.14 4.26 4.51
CA ILE A 17 -4.63 3.10 3.76
C ILE A 17 -4.89 1.80 4.53
N TYR A 18 -4.68 1.80 5.85
CA TYR A 18 -4.98 0.63 6.69
C TYR A 18 -6.46 0.26 6.61
N ARG A 19 -7.37 1.23 6.79
CA ARG A 19 -8.82 0.98 6.70
C ARG A 19 -9.22 0.47 5.32
N TYR A 20 -8.64 1.03 4.27
CA TYR A 20 -8.86 0.57 2.90
C TYR A 20 -8.40 -0.88 2.71
N LEU A 21 -7.16 -1.22 3.08
CA LEU A 21 -6.63 -2.57 2.97
C LEU A 21 -7.41 -3.57 3.84
N TYR A 22 -7.79 -3.19 5.06
CA TYR A 22 -8.63 -4.00 5.93
C TYR A 22 -10.01 -4.25 5.32
N SER A 23 -10.60 -3.26 4.65
CA SER A 23 -11.88 -3.43 3.93
C SER A 23 -11.79 -4.39 2.74
N LEU A 24 -10.59 -4.60 2.18
CA LEU A 24 -10.36 -5.52 1.07
C LEU A 24 -10.07 -6.95 1.53
N CYS A 25 -9.24 -7.10 2.57
CA CYS A 25 -8.76 -8.42 3.00
C CYS A 25 -9.49 -9.01 4.20
N HIS A 26 -10.22 -8.19 4.96
CA HIS A 26 -10.92 -8.58 6.20
C HIS A 26 -10.04 -9.35 7.20
N ASN A 27 -8.74 -9.05 7.23
CA ASN A 27 -7.76 -9.70 8.08
C ASN A 27 -6.78 -8.65 8.61
N HIS A 28 -6.69 -8.51 9.94
CA HIS A 28 -5.86 -7.50 10.58
C HIS A 28 -4.38 -7.65 10.25
N TYR A 29 -3.83 -8.86 10.41
CA TYR A 29 -2.41 -9.13 10.14
C TYR A 29 -2.05 -8.86 8.68
N LEU A 30 -2.89 -9.33 7.75
CA LEU A 30 -2.66 -9.09 6.33
C LEU A 30 -2.80 -7.60 5.97
N ALA A 31 -3.73 -6.88 6.60
CA ALA A 31 -3.86 -5.44 6.38
C ALA A 31 -2.62 -4.67 6.88
N GLU A 32 -2.06 -5.05 8.03
CA GLU A 32 -0.81 -4.46 8.55
C GLU A 32 0.39 -4.77 7.65
N ASP A 33 0.54 -6.02 7.19
CA ASP A 33 1.61 -6.41 6.27
C ASP A 33 1.52 -5.62 4.95
N LEU A 34 0.32 -5.53 4.38
CA LEU A 34 0.08 -4.75 3.16
C LEU A 34 0.33 -3.25 3.36
N LEU A 35 0.00 -2.71 4.54
CA LEU A 35 0.27 -1.32 4.90
C LEU A 35 1.78 -1.05 4.89
N GLN A 36 2.54 -1.90 5.57
CA GLN A 36 4.00 -1.80 5.63
C GLN A 36 4.61 -1.90 4.23
N GLU A 37 4.21 -2.88 3.43
CA GLU A 37 4.66 -3.07 2.05
C GLU A 37 4.31 -1.84 1.17
N THR A 38 3.12 -1.26 1.37
CA THR A 38 2.71 -0.06 0.64
C THR A 38 3.66 1.11 0.89
N PHE A 39 3.96 1.39 2.17
CA PHE A 39 4.86 2.49 2.53
C PHE A 39 6.32 2.20 2.20
N TYR A 40 6.73 0.93 2.22
CA TYR A 40 8.04 0.51 1.73
C TYR A 40 8.19 0.77 0.22
N ARG A 41 7.22 0.35 -0.59
CA ARG A 41 7.17 0.69 -2.04
C ARG A 41 7.10 2.19 -2.26
N ALA A 42 6.32 2.90 -1.43
CA ALA A 42 6.22 4.35 -1.52
C ALA A 42 7.57 5.02 -1.25
N TYR A 43 8.34 4.55 -0.27
CA TYR A 43 9.70 5.03 0.00
C TYR A 43 10.64 4.85 -1.19
N LEU A 44 10.60 3.68 -1.85
CA LEU A 44 11.45 3.39 -3.00
C LEU A 44 11.10 4.22 -4.25
N HIS A 45 9.83 4.58 -4.42
CA HIS A 45 9.31 5.19 -5.65
C HIS A 45 8.76 6.60 -5.46
N LEU A 46 9.04 7.24 -4.31
CA LEU A 46 8.47 8.55 -4.01
C LEU A 46 8.87 9.61 -5.03
N GLU A 47 10.08 9.48 -5.60
CA GLU A 47 10.60 10.39 -6.62
C GLU A 47 9.85 10.28 -7.96
N ASP A 48 9.19 9.15 -8.21
CA ASP A 48 8.38 8.89 -9.42
C ASP A 48 6.97 9.49 -9.32
N CYS A 49 6.54 9.90 -8.11
CA CYS A 49 5.25 10.55 -7.88
C CYS A 49 5.20 12.01 -8.41
N ARG A 50 6.17 12.44 -9.22
CA ARG A 50 6.23 13.81 -9.77
C ARG A 50 5.05 14.08 -10.72
N GLY A 51 4.10 14.89 -10.25
CA GLY A 51 2.97 15.37 -11.04
C GLY A 51 1.62 14.71 -10.70
N GLU A 52 1.61 13.60 -9.94
CA GLU A 52 0.38 12.99 -9.43
C GLU A 52 0.14 13.42 -7.96
N LYS A 53 -1.13 13.47 -7.54
CA LYS A 53 -1.46 13.69 -6.12
C LYS A 53 -1.05 12.44 -5.33
N VAL A 54 -0.29 12.63 -4.25
CA VAL A 54 0.23 11.55 -3.38
C VAL A 54 -0.87 10.58 -2.93
N LYS A 55 -2.07 11.08 -2.58
CA LYS A 55 -3.17 10.23 -2.08
C LYS A 55 -3.62 9.19 -3.13
N PRO A 56 -4.13 9.55 -4.33
CA PRO A 56 -4.47 8.58 -5.36
C PRO A 56 -3.34 7.60 -5.71
N TRP A 57 -2.12 8.10 -5.81
CA TRP A 57 -0.95 7.28 -6.10
C TRP A 57 -0.72 6.22 -5.01
N LEU A 58 -0.75 6.61 -3.73
CA LEU A 58 -0.55 5.70 -2.60
C LEU A 58 -1.63 4.61 -2.52
N PHE A 59 -2.90 4.96 -2.81
CA PHE A 59 -3.98 3.97 -2.90
C PHE A 59 -3.77 2.97 -4.04
N ARG A 60 -3.22 3.42 -5.18
CA ARG A 60 -2.85 2.52 -6.29
C ARG A 60 -1.74 1.56 -5.87
N VAL A 61 -0.70 2.05 -5.18
CA VAL A 61 0.37 1.19 -4.64
C VAL A 61 -0.21 0.14 -3.68
N ALA A 62 -1.09 0.56 -2.77
CA ALA A 62 -1.74 -0.34 -1.80
C ALA A 62 -2.56 -1.43 -2.48
N TYR A 63 -3.37 -1.05 -3.48
CA TYR A 63 -4.18 -2.00 -4.25
C TYR A 63 -3.31 -2.99 -5.03
N ASN A 64 -2.22 -2.53 -5.64
CA ASN A 64 -1.29 -3.40 -6.36
C ASN A 64 -0.64 -4.43 -5.42
N ALA A 65 -0.20 -4.00 -4.22
CA ALA A 65 0.32 -4.91 -3.21
C ALA A 65 -0.72 -5.96 -2.79
N PHE A 66 -1.97 -5.57 -2.58
CA PHE A 66 -3.07 -6.49 -2.29
C PHE A 66 -3.27 -7.53 -3.40
N ILE A 67 -3.33 -7.08 -4.66
CA ILE A 67 -3.49 -7.96 -5.82
C ILE A 67 -2.33 -8.95 -5.94
N ASP A 68 -1.09 -8.52 -5.67
CA ASP A 68 0.08 -9.40 -5.68
C ASP A 68 -0.07 -10.54 -4.66
N VAL A 69 -0.51 -10.23 -3.43
CA VAL A 69 -0.75 -11.23 -2.39
C VAL A 69 -1.88 -12.18 -2.79
N MET A 70 -3.01 -11.67 -3.30
CA MET A 70 -4.13 -12.50 -3.74
C MET A 70 -3.72 -13.46 -4.87
N ARG A 71 -2.91 -12.98 -5.83
CA ARG A 71 -2.35 -13.80 -6.90
C ARG A 71 -1.42 -14.90 -6.35
N GLN A 72 -0.61 -14.60 -5.35
CA GLN A 72 0.26 -15.58 -4.69
C GLN A 72 -0.53 -16.64 -3.94
N GLN A 73 -1.55 -16.25 -3.17
CA GLN A 73 -2.42 -17.19 -2.44
C GLN A 73 -3.16 -18.13 -3.39
N LYS A 74 -3.71 -17.62 -4.50
CA LYS A 74 -4.34 -18.45 -5.53
C LYS A 74 -3.39 -19.50 -6.11
N ARG A 75 -2.13 -19.13 -6.38
CA ARG A 75 -1.11 -20.09 -6.88
C ARG A 75 -0.80 -21.18 -5.86
N ARG A 76 -0.66 -20.82 -4.57
CA ARG A 76 -0.42 -21.79 -3.49
C ARG A 76 -1.56 -22.80 -3.38
N ASN A 77 -2.80 -22.34 -3.48
CA ASN A 77 -3.98 -23.21 -3.41
C ASN A 77 -4.18 -24.12 -4.63
N LEU A 78 -3.50 -23.87 -5.76
CA LEU A 78 -3.57 -24.71 -6.97
C LEU A 78 -2.55 -25.86 -6.97
N THR A 79 -1.58 -25.84 -6.06
CA THR A 79 -0.46 -26.83 -6.02
C THR A 79 -0.65 -27.85 -4.88
N THR A 80 -1.77 -27.79 -4.17
CA THR A 80 -2.16 -28.72 -3.08
C THR A 80 -3.41 -29.47 -3.51
#